data_AF-A0A932BJY0-F1
#
_entry.id   AF-A0A932BJY0-F1
#
_cell.length_a   1.000
_cell.length_b   1.000
_cell.length_c   1.000
_cell.angle_alpha   90.00
_cell.angle_beta   90.00
_cell.angle_gamma   90.00
#
_symmetry.space_group_name_H-M   'P 1'
#
loop_
_entity.id
_entity.type
_entity.pdbx_description
1 polymer ?
#
loop_
_entity_poly.entity_id
_entity_poly.type
_entity_poly.pdbx_seq_one_letter_code
_entity_poly.pdbx_strand_id
1 'polypeptide(L)'
;MTRPEVSSAIALLDLHYDSFHAAEPFARQTGHPVPVDTRGWSQILVSTLTGTKGLERKKGADLDDGSDVKGANTWSAIDTPRFNGVIKAGTKSSTSGSITSLDAMPYLYFVMWDETIRETSRCRIWVVRTQFDTAFRRICSSWYRKHASGEIASNNFQLHPPRGKDTNEIRNKCGNLLYPLYFCAERAKTSTYSLKSYVPEALVTGSCTSSI
;
A
#
# COMPACT_ATOMS: atom_id res chain seq x y z
N MET A 1 -14.20 17.91 -15.95
CA MET A 1 -13.73 18.51 -14.69
C MET A 1 -13.07 17.42 -13.87
N THR A 2 -11.86 17.64 -13.37
CA THR A 2 -11.16 16.71 -12.46
C THR A 2 -11.92 16.65 -11.13
N ARG A 3 -12.13 15.46 -10.58
CA ARG A 3 -12.89 15.29 -9.35
C ARG A 3 -12.17 15.97 -8.16
N PRO A 4 -12.87 16.63 -7.22
CA PRO A 4 -12.22 17.38 -6.13
C PRO A 4 -11.26 16.53 -5.29
N GLU A 5 -11.60 15.28 -5.00
CA GLU A 5 -10.77 14.34 -4.25
C GLU A 5 -9.45 14.03 -4.96
N VAL A 6 -9.48 13.95 -6.30
CA VAL A 6 -8.28 13.74 -7.11
C VAL A 6 -7.39 14.99 -7.07
N SER A 7 -7.96 16.18 -7.20
CA SER A 7 -7.19 17.42 -7.12
C SER A 7 -6.50 17.57 -5.76
N SER A 8 -7.20 17.27 -4.67
CA SER A 8 -6.64 17.26 -3.31
C SER A 8 -5.55 16.20 -3.15
N ALA A 9 -5.77 15.01 -3.71
CA ALA A 9 -4.75 13.96 -3.70
C ALA A 9 -3.48 14.40 -4.42
N ILE A 10 -3.58 14.98 -5.62
CA ILE A 10 -2.42 15.51 -6.38
C ILE A 10 -1.65 16.54 -5.55
N ALA A 11 -2.34 17.50 -4.92
CA ALA A 11 -1.69 18.49 -4.06
C ALA A 11 -0.95 17.84 -2.86
N LEU A 12 -1.53 16.80 -2.26
CA LEU A 12 -0.87 16.03 -1.21
C LEU A 12 0.37 15.27 -1.70
N LEU A 13 0.31 14.69 -2.91
CA LEU A 13 1.45 14.00 -3.52
C LEU A 13 2.62 14.96 -3.77
N ASP A 14 2.34 16.17 -4.27
CA ASP A 14 3.35 17.20 -4.49
C ASP A 14 3.99 17.62 -3.15
N LEU A 15 3.18 17.88 -2.12
CA LEU A 15 3.67 18.22 -0.78
C LEU A 15 4.57 17.13 -0.19
N HIS A 16 4.18 15.85 -0.30
CA HIS A 16 4.98 14.74 0.21
C HIS A 16 6.33 14.63 -0.52
N TYR A 17 6.32 14.72 -1.86
CA TYR A 17 7.54 14.66 -2.65
C TYR A 17 8.48 15.82 -2.33
N ASP A 18 7.98 17.05 -2.30
CA ASP A 18 8.80 18.23 -2.02
C ASP A 18 9.38 18.16 -0.60
N SER A 19 8.58 17.71 0.38
CA SER A 19 9.05 17.50 1.75
C SER A 19 10.16 16.45 1.84
N PHE A 20 10.01 15.33 1.12
CA PHE A 20 11.02 14.28 1.08
C PHE A 20 12.34 14.79 0.50
N HIS A 21 12.30 15.38 -0.69
CA HIS A 21 13.51 15.82 -1.39
C HIS A 21 14.14 17.09 -0.79
N ALA A 22 13.39 17.91 -0.05
CA ALA A 22 13.96 18.99 0.74
C ALA A 22 14.82 18.47 1.91
N ALA A 23 14.43 17.35 2.52
CA ALA A 23 15.17 16.75 3.64
C ALA A 23 16.34 15.84 3.18
N GLU A 24 16.27 15.31 1.96
CA GLU A 24 17.23 14.34 1.42
C GLU A 24 18.70 14.80 1.48
N PRO A 25 19.09 16.04 1.11
CA PRO A 25 20.48 16.47 1.18
C PRO A 25 21.05 16.41 2.60
N PHE A 26 20.26 16.79 3.61
CA PHE A 26 20.66 16.78 5.02
C PHE A 26 20.77 15.35 5.56
N ALA A 27 19.80 14.50 5.22
CA ALA A 27 19.83 13.08 5.58
C ALA A 27 21.07 12.39 4.99
N ARG A 28 21.36 12.64 3.70
CA ARG A 28 22.54 12.10 3.02
C ARG A 28 23.84 12.60 3.63
N GLN A 29 23.96 13.90 3.93
CA GLN A 29 25.16 14.47 4.55
C GLN A 29 25.45 13.85 5.92
N THR A 30 24.40 13.50 6.66
CA THR A 30 24.52 12.94 8.02
C THR A 30 24.49 11.41 8.06
N GLY A 31 24.36 10.73 6.91
CA GLY A 31 24.28 9.28 6.83
C GLY A 31 22.97 8.68 7.37
N HIS A 32 21.92 9.48 7.54
CA HIS A 32 20.62 9.02 8.02
C HIS A 32 19.67 8.73 6.84
N PRO A 33 18.68 7.83 7.03
CA PRO A 33 17.52 7.77 6.14
C PRO A 33 16.77 9.11 6.12
N VAL A 34 16.14 9.44 4.99
CA VAL A 34 15.26 10.61 4.91
C VAL A 34 14.11 10.44 5.93
N PRO A 35 13.85 11.44 6.80
CA PRO A 35 12.89 11.30 7.89
C PRO A 35 11.45 11.42 7.36
N VAL A 36 10.91 10.33 6.81
CA VAL A 36 9.58 10.29 6.22
C VAL A 36 8.69 9.23 6.86
N ASP A 37 7.55 9.64 7.41
CA ASP A 37 6.50 8.72 7.84
C ASP A 37 5.62 8.32 6.66
N THR A 38 6.11 7.37 5.87
CA THR A 38 5.38 6.85 4.70
C THR A 38 4.00 6.31 5.08
N ARG A 39 3.82 5.78 6.29
CA ARG A 39 2.54 5.24 6.74
C ARG A 39 1.53 6.38 6.89
N GLY A 40 1.87 7.43 7.63
CA GLY A 40 0.99 8.59 7.82
C GLY A 40 0.57 9.24 6.49
N TRP A 41 1.53 9.48 5.58
CA TRP A 41 1.23 10.02 4.24
C TRP A 41 0.27 9.14 3.44
N SER A 42 0.48 7.82 3.50
CA SER A 42 -0.36 6.85 2.79
C SER A 42 -1.80 6.83 3.32
N GLN A 43 -1.97 6.93 4.65
CA GLN A 43 -3.28 6.97 5.29
C GLN A 43 -4.06 8.23 4.88
N ILE A 44 -3.41 9.41 4.97
CA ILE A 44 -4.04 10.68 4.58
C ILE A 44 -4.41 10.66 3.09
N LEU A 45 -3.55 10.11 2.22
CA LEU A 45 -3.84 9.99 0.79
C LEU A 45 -5.06 9.12 0.52
N VAL A 46 -5.16 7.95 1.16
CA VAL A 46 -6.33 7.07 1.04
C VAL A 46 -7.58 7.78 1.56
N SER A 47 -7.54 8.38 2.76
CA SER A 47 -8.66 9.16 3.30
C SER A 47 -9.11 10.28 2.37
N THR A 48 -8.16 10.95 1.72
CA THR A 48 -8.46 12.03 0.77
C THR A 48 -9.22 11.51 -0.45
N LEU A 49 -8.85 10.32 -0.96
CA LEU A 49 -9.47 9.73 -2.15
C LEU A 49 -10.79 9.00 -1.87
N THR A 50 -10.98 8.45 -0.67
CA THR A 50 -12.18 7.66 -0.34
C THR A 50 -13.20 8.44 0.49
N GLY A 51 -12.78 9.52 1.15
CA GLY A 51 -13.57 10.23 2.15
C GLY A 51 -13.64 9.52 3.51
N THR A 52 -13.04 8.32 3.64
CA THR A 52 -12.97 7.56 4.90
C THR A 52 -12.00 8.22 5.86
N LYS A 53 -12.41 8.49 7.10
CA LYS A 53 -11.57 9.22 8.05
C LYS A 53 -10.57 8.29 8.72
N GLY A 54 -9.51 8.88 9.28
CA GLY A 54 -8.64 8.17 10.22
C GLY A 54 -9.27 8.07 11.62
N LEU A 55 -8.58 7.38 12.53
CA LEU A 55 -9.03 7.18 13.92
C LEU A 55 -8.65 8.30 14.90
N GLU A 56 -8.11 9.42 14.41
CA GLU A 56 -7.51 10.47 15.24
C GLU A 56 -6.41 9.88 16.15
N ARG A 57 -6.50 10.07 17.48
CA ARG A 57 -5.53 9.55 18.46
C ARG A 57 -5.96 8.22 19.11
N LYS A 58 -6.89 7.49 18.48
CA LYS A 58 -7.39 6.20 19.00
C LYS A 58 -6.59 5.04 18.43
N LYS A 59 -6.47 3.96 19.21
CA LYS A 59 -5.88 2.69 18.74
C LYS A 59 -6.90 1.94 17.88
N GLY A 60 -6.45 1.28 16.83
CA GLY A 60 -7.31 0.44 16.01
C GLY A 60 -6.72 0.15 14.63
N ALA A 61 -7.61 -0.03 13.66
CA ALA A 61 -7.29 -0.03 12.24
C ALA A 61 -6.74 1.34 11.80
N ASP A 62 -6.37 1.48 10.53
CA ASP A 62 -5.86 2.76 10.05
C ASP A 62 -6.98 3.75 9.72
N LEU A 63 -8.13 3.24 9.26
CA LEU A 63 -9.32 4.03 8.93
C LEU A 63 -10.52 3.67 9.83
N ASP A 64 -11.49 4.59 9.92
CA ASP A 64 -12.66 4.49 10.80
C ASP A 64 -13.71 3.44 10.38
N ASP A 65 -13.71 3.04 9.13
CA ASP A 65 -14.49 1.92 8.60
C ASP A 65 -13.88 0.53 8.88
N GLY A 66 -12.71 0.49 9.54
CA GLY A 66 -11.97 -0.75 9.82
C GLY A 66 -10.97 -1.15 8.74
N SER A 67 -10.81 -0.37 7.67
CA SER A 67 -9.80 -0.60 6.64
C SER A 67 -8.38 -0.36 7.14
N ASP A 68 -7.42 -1.00 6.49
CA ASP A 68 -6.00 -0.92 6.84
C ASP A 68 -5.18 -0.41 5.63
N VAL A 69 -4.08 0.31 5.89
CA VAL A 69 -3.27 0.95 4.86
C VAL A 69 -1.80 0.54 5.02
N LYS A 70 -1.22 -0.06 3.97
CA LYS A 70 0.19 -0.44 3.94
C LYS A 70 0.94 0.47 2.97
N GLY A 71 1.82 1.30 3.51
CA GLY A 71 2.70 2.18 2.74
C GLY A 71 4.07 1.55 2.46
N ALA A 72 4.62 1.82 1.29
CA ALA A 72 5.99 1.48 0.91
C ALA A 72 6.59 2.61 0.07
N ASN A 73 7.76 3.13 0.45
CA ASN A 73 8.44 4.19 -0.27
C ASN A 73 9.83 3.72 -0.70
N THR A 74 10.11 3.77 -2.01
CA THR A 74 11.36 3.30 -2.59
C THR A 74 12.35 4.43 -2.92
N TRP A 75 11.99 5.70 -2.70
CA TRP A 75 12.90 6.82 -2.89
C TRP A 75 14.10 6.66 -1.95
N SER A 76 15.30 6.75 -2.52
CA SER A 76 16.58 6.58 -1.82
C SER A 76 16.73 5.22 -1.09
N ALA A 77 15.88 4.24 -1.39
CA ALA A 77 15.91 2.93 -0.75
C ALA A 77 16.98 2.02 -1.37
N ILE A 78 17.87 1.49 -0.52
CA ILE A 78 18.88 0.50 -0.92
C ILE A 78 18.18 -0.84 -1.24
N ASP A 79 17.42 -1.36 -0.28
CA ASP A 79 16.62 -2.56 -0.45
C ASP A 79 15.23 -2.25 -1.00
N THR A 80 14.60 -3.25 -1.63
CA THR A 80 13.20 -3.13 -2.05
C THR A 80 12.28 -3.17 -0.83
N PRO A 81 11.56 -2.08 -0.52
CA PRO A 81 10.58 -2.05 0.57
C PRO A 81 9.47 -3.09 0.35
N ARG A 82 8.86 -3.52 1.44
CA ARG A 82 7.80 -4.55 1.46
C ARG A 82 6.56 -3.97 2.10
N PHE A 83 5.39 -4.43 1.70
CA PHE A 83 4.20 -4.27 2.54
C PHE A 83 4.30 -5.32 3.65
N ASN A 84 4.53 -4.85 4.88
CA ASN A 84 4.73 -5.68 6.05
C ASN A 84 3.42 -5.81 6.85
N GLY A 85 3.28 -6.91 7.60
CA GLY A 85 2.17 -7.13 8.53
C GLY A 85 0.81 -7.02 7.84
N VAL A 86 0.72 -7.50 6.60
CA VAL A 86 -0.46 -7.37 5.74
C VAL A 86 -1.66 -8.11 6.34
N ILE A 87 -1.40 -9.25 6.97
CA ILE A 87 -2.38 -10.02 7.74
C ILE A 87 -1.83 -10.29 9.15
N LYS A 88 -2.74 -10.46 10.12
CA LYS A 88 -2.39 -10.58 11.53
C LYS A 88 -1.89 -11.98 11.87
N ALA A 89 -0.63 -12.11 12.26
CA ALA A 89 -0.10 -13.30 12.92
C ALA A 89 0.71 -12.89 14.16
N GLY A 90 0.60 -13.67 15.24
CA GLY A 90 1.34 -13.41 16.48
C GLY A 90 0.83 -12.20 17.30
N THR A 91 -0.38 -11.69 17.03
CA THR A 91 -1.03 -10.64 17.83
C THR A 91 -1.92 -11.23 18.94
N LYS A 92 -2.30 -10.41 19.93
CA LYS A 92 -3.26 -10.78 21.00
C LYS A 92 -4.73 -10.83 20.54
N SER A 93 -5.02 -10.58 19.26
CA SER A 93 -6.38 -10.62 18.73
C SER A 93 -6.91 -12.05 18.70
N SER A 94 -8.20 -12.25 19.00
CA SER A 94 -8.86 -13.56 18.90
C SER A 94 -8.89 -14.14 17.48
N THR A 95 -8.75 -13.30 16.45
CA THR A 95 -8.67 -13.72 15.04
C THR A 95 -7.24 -13.78 14.50
N SER A 96 -6.23 -13.59 15.36
CA SER A 96 -4.82 -13.69 14.99
C SER A 96 -4.47 -15.07 14.45
N GLY A 97 -3.74 -15.14 13.34
CA GLY A 97 -3.35 -16.42 12.72
C GLY A 97 -4.48 -17.11 11.94
N SER A 98 -5.62 -16.44 11.76
CA SER A 98 -6.80 -16.98 11.07
C SER A 98 -7.22 -16.12 9.89
N ILE A 99 -7.79 -16.76 8.87
CA ILE A 99 -8.39 -16.05 7.73
C ILE A 99 -9.56 -15.16 8.15
N THR A 100 -10.21 -15.47 9.27
CA THR A 100 -11.31 -14.68 9.83
C THR A 100 -10.87 -13.27 10.24
N SER A 101 -9.56 -13.01 10.38
CA SER A 101 -9.05 -11.64 10.58
C SER A 101 -9.43 -10.70 9.44
N LEU A 102 -9.64 -11.23 8.22
CA LEU A 102 -10.03 -10.47 7.04
C LEU A 102 -11.52 -10.11 7.02
N ASP A 103 -12.35 -10.80 7.79
CA ASP A 103 -13.80 -10.58 7.77
C ASP A 103 -14.18 -9.22 8.37
N ALA A 104 -13.35 -8.69 9.27
CA ALA A 104 -13.54 -7.38 9.90
C ALA A 104 -12.83 -6.23 9.17
N MET A 105 -12.15 -6.49 8.04
CA MET A 105 -11.37 -5.49 7.31
C MET A 105 -11.96 -5.32 5.90
N PRO A 106 -12.83 -4.32 5.68
CA PRO A 106 -13.53 -4.20 4.39
C PRO A 106 -12.54 -4.00 3.24
N TYR A 107 -11.59 -3.06 3.42
CA TYR A 107 -10.55 -2.77 2.45
C TYR A 107 -9.16 -2.84 3.05
N LEU A 108 -8.23 -3.28 2.22
CA LEU A 108 -6.80 -3.22 2.48
C LEU A 108 -6.14 -2.46 1.32
N TYR A 109 -5.57 -1.30 1.64
CA TYR A 109 -4.94 -0.43 0.67
C TYR A 109 -3.43 -0.62 0.69
N PHE A 110 -2.84 -0.69 -0.50
CA PHE A 110 -1.39 -0.77 -0.68
C PHE A 110 -0.94 0.49 -1.42
N VAL A 111 -0.18 1.35 -0.74
CA VAL A 111 0.30 2.62 -1.30
C VAL A 111 1.80 2.52 -1.55
N MET A 112 2.21 2.65 -2.80
CA MET A 112 3.62 2.64 -3.18
C MET A 112 4.03 3.99 -3.76
N TRP A 113 5.13 4.51 -3.23
CA TRP A 113 5.85 5.68 -3.72
C TRP A 113 7.13 5.16 -4.38
N ASP A 114 7.22 5.27 -5.70
CA ASP A 114 8.34 4.73 -6.46
C ASP A 114 8.69 5.61 -7.67
N GLU A 115 9.48 5.04 -8.57
CA GLU A 115 9.84 5.63 -9.86
C GLU A 115 9.43 4.68 -10.99
N THR A 116 9.05 5.25 -12.12
CA THR A 116 8.84 4.48 -13.36
C THR A 116 10.18 4.10 -13.99
N ILE A 117 10.13 3.25 -15.02
CA ILE A 117 11.30 2.95 -15.87
C ILE A 117 11.89 4.20 -16.57
N ARG A 118 11.14 5.32 -16.61
CA ARG A 118 11.55 6.60 -17.18
C ARG A 118 12.10 7.57 -16.13
N GLU A 119 12.36 7.09 -14.91
CA GLU A 119 12.79 7.92 -13.76
C GLU A 119 11.83 9.06 -13.43
N THR A 120 10.52 8.86 -13.67
CA THR A 120 9.49 9.77 -13.17
C THR A 120 8.96 9.26 -11.84
N SER A 121 8.80 10.15 -10.87
CA SER A 121 8.22 9.84 -9.57
C SER A 121 6.79 9.38 -9.75
N ARG A 122 6.38 8.37 -8.99
CA ARG A 122 5.08 7.72 -9.14
C ARG A 122 4.49 7.37 -7.78
N CYS A 123 3.19 7.57 -7.66
CA CYS A 123 2.40 7.02 -6.57
C CYS A 123 1.34 6.08 -7.14
N ARG A 124 1.24 4.86 -6.57
CA ARG A 124 0.24 3.85 -6.92
C ARG A 124 -0.49 3.40 -5.67
N ILE A 125 -1.80 3.23 -5.81
CA ILE A 125 -2.66 2.64 -4.79
C ILE A 125 -3.35 1.43 -5.40
N TRP A 126 -3.19 0.28 -4.76
CA TRP A 126 -4.02 -0.90 -4.99
C TRP A 126 -4.98 -1.10 -3.84
N VAL A 127 -6.12 -1.73 -4.11
CA VAL A 127 -7.12 -2.04 -3.10
C VAL A 127 -7.56 -3.49 -3.20
N VAL A 128 -7.73 -4.12 -2.04
CA VAL A 128 -8.29 -5.47 -1.89
C VAL A 128 -9.53 -5.40 -1.03
N ARG A 129 -10.63 -5.97 -1.51
CA ARG A 129 -11.87 -6.16 -0.75
C ARG A 129 -11.75 -7.45 0.06
N THR A 130 -11.20 -7.39 1.26
CA THR A 130 -10.62 -8.61 1.87
C THR A 130 -11.65 -9.66 2.26
N GLN A 131 -12.92 -9.26 2.41
CA GLN A 131 -14.07 -10.14 2.60
C GLN A 131 -14.43 -10.96 1.36
N PHE A 132 -14.21 -10.42 0.16
CA PHE A 132 -14.73 -10.98 -1.10
C PHE A 132 -13.64 -11.47 -2.06
N ASP A 133 -12.40 -11.02 -1.90
CA ASP A 133 -11.30 -11.34 -2.81
C ASP A 133 -10.81 -12.78 -2.59
N THR A 134 -11.38 -13.73 -3.34
CA THR A 134 -11.08 -15.16 -3.21
C THR A 134 -9.63 -15.50 -3.50
N ALA A 135 -9.00 -14.82 -4.46
CA ALA A 135 -7.62 -15.06 -4.84
C ALA A 135 -6.65 -14.61 -3.73
N PHE A 136 -6.88 -13.41 -3.17
CA PHE A 136 -6.11 -12.91 -2.03
C PHE A 136 -6.28 -13.80 -0.81
N ARG A 137 -7.53 -14.13 -0.45
CA ARG A 137 -7.84 -15.00 0.69
C ARG A 137 -7.17 -16.38 0.56
N ARG A 138 -7.13 -16.95 -0.65
CA ARG A 138 -6.43 -18.23 -0.91
C ARG A 138 -4.93 -18.14 -0.59
N ILE A 139 -4.25 -17.06 -0.98
CA ILE A 139 -2.83 -16.85 -0.64
C ILE A 139 -2.66 -16.69 0.87
N CYS A 140 -3.50 -15.90 1.52
CA CYS A 140 -3.46 -15.73 2.98
C CYS A 140 -3.69 -17.05 3.72
N SER A 141 -4.68 -17.85 3.31
CA SER A 141 -4.95 -19.19 3.87
C SER A 141 -3.78 -20.14 3.64
N SER A 142 -3.16 -20.12 2.46
CA SER A 142 -1.96 -20.90 2.19
C SER A 142 -0.83 -20.51 3.13
N TRP A 143 -0.60 -19.21 3.32
CA TRP A 143 0.45 -18.72 4.21
C TRP A 143 0.18 -19.10 5.67
N TYR A 144 -1.06 -18.94 6.17
CA TYR A 144 -1.40 -19.34 7.55
C TYR A 144 -1.19 -20.84 7.78
N ARG A 145 -1.54 -21.71 6.81
CA ARG A 145 -1.26 -23.15 6.91
C ARG A 145 0.24 -23.43 6.96
N LYS A 146 1.01 -22.82 6.07
CA LYS A 146 2.48 -22.97 6.06
C LYS A 146 3.12 -22.46 7.34
N HIS A 147 2.63 -21.35 7.88
CA HIS A 147 3.06 -20.83 9.16
C HIS A 147 2.75 -21.80 10.31
N ALA A 148 1.51 -22.30 10.39
CA ALA A 148 1.10 -23.27 11.41
C ALA A 148 1.88 -24.59 11.35
N SER A 149 2.28 -25.04 10.16
CA SER A 149 3.11 -26.23 9.97
C SER A 149 4.60 -26.04 10.29
N GLY A 150 5.04 -24.79 10.52
CA GLY A 150 6.45 -24.46 10.72
C GLY A 150 7.27 -24.25 9.43
N GLU A 151 6.70 -24.46 8.23
CA GLU A 151 7.37 -24.17 6.94
C GLU A 151 7.74 -22.67 6.83
N ILE A 152 6.88 -21.79 7.36
CA ILE A 152 7.16 -20.35 7.48
C ILE A 152 7.26 -19.99 8.96
N ALA A 153 8.48 -19.74 9.44
CA ALA A 153 8.70 -19.36 10.85
C ALA A 153 8.37 -17.89 11.18
N SER A 154 8.27 -17.02 10.18
CA SER A 154 8.05 -15.59 10.40
C SER A 154 6.57 -15.28 10.62
N ASN A 155 6.26 -14.55 11.68
CA ASN A 155 4.93 -13.95 11.90
C ASN A 155 4.63 -12.77 10.95
N ASN A 156 5.59 -12.34 10.12
CA ASN A 156 5.40 -11.21 9.23
C ASN A 156 5.03 -11.69 7.83
N PHE A 157 3.73 -11.65 7.50
CA PHE A 157 3.29 -11.79 6.11
C PHE A 157 3.74 -10.56 5.32
N GLN A 158 4.63 -10.79 4.36
CA GLN A 158 5.22 -9.74 3.53
C GLN A 158 4.78 -9.85 2.08
N LEU A 159 4.40 -8.74 1.48
CA LEU A 159 4.22 -8.63 0.04
C LEU A 159 5.34 -7.81 -0.58
N HIS A 160 5.79 -8.24 -1.76
CA HIS A 160 6.87 -7.61 -2.52
C HIS A 160 6.29 -6.80 -3.68
N PRO A 161 6.22 -5.47 -3.56
CA PRO A 161 5.64 -4.62 -4.59
C PRO A 161 6.50 -4.54 -5.86
N PRO A 162 5.90 -4.17 -7.01
CA PRO A 162 6.58 -4.07 -8.30
C PRO A 162 7.41 -2.78 -8.42
N ARG A 163 8.49 -2.67 -7.65
CA ARG A 163 9.43 -1.54 -7.69
C ARG A 163 10.03 -1.38 -9.08
N GLY A 164 9.90 -0.18 -9.66
CA GLY A 164 10.48 0.14 -10.97
C GLY A 164 9.87 -0.65 -12.12
N LYS A 165 8.71 -1.30 -11.91
CA LYS A 165 8.02 -2.10 -12.92
C LYS A 165 6.62 -1.55 -13.17
N ASP A 166 6.25 -1.50 -14.44
CA ASP A 166 4.94 -1.03 -14.90
C ASP A 166 3.94 -2.21 -14.91
N THR A 167 3.78 -2.83 -13.74
CA THR A 167 2.84 -3.92 -13.50
C THR A 167 2.13 -3.73 -12.17
N ASN A 168 0.98 -4.39 -12.02
CA ASN A 168 0.22 -4.50 -10.76
C ASN A 168 0.44 -5.84 -10.07
N GLU A 169 1.44 -6.61 -10.51
CA GLU A 169 1.82 -7.87 -9.87
C GLU A 169 2.56 -7.60 -8.55
N ILE A 170 1.98 -8.06 -7.44
CA ILE A 170 2.63 -8.06 -6.12
C ILE A 170 2.88 -9.50 -5.70
N ARG A 171 4.12 -9.78 -5.27
CA ARG A 171 4.63 -11.14 -5.08
C ARG A 171 4.68 -11.56 -3.62
N ASN A 172 4.53 -12.85 -3.35
CA ASN A 172 4.67 -13.48 -2.03
C ASN A 172 5.19 -14.92 -2.17
N LYS A 173 5.75 -15.48 -1.08
CA LYS A 173 6.18 -16.88 -1.03
C LYS A 173 5.07 -17.91 -1.30
N CYS A 174 3.81 -17.52 -1.15
CA CYS A 174 2.62 -18.35 -1.38
C CYS A 174 1.94 -18.06 -2.72
N GLY A 175 2.53 -17.22 -3.57
CA GLY A 175 2.03 -16.90 -4.91
C GLY A 175 2.08 -15.41 -5.24
N ASN A 176 1.93 -15.11 -6.52
CA ASN A 176 1.84 -13.75 -7.04
C ASN A 176 0.42 -13.47 -7.51
N LEU A 177 -0.05 -12.24 -7.31
CA LEU A 177 -1.34 -11.80 -7.81
C LEU A 177 -1.20 -10.48 -8.55
N LEU A 178 -2.07 -10.28 -9.52
CA LEU A 178 -2.37 -8.96 -10.08
C LEU A 178 -3.40 -8.29 -9.19
N TYR A 179 -3.03 -7.17 -8.57
CA TYR A 179 -3.89 -6.44 -7.65
C TYR A 179 -4.71 -5.38 -8.39
N PRO A 180 -5.99 -5.14 -7.99
CA PRO A 180 -6.80 -4.06 -8.55
C PRO A 180 -6.14 -2.69 -8.31
N LEU A 181 -5.78 -2.00 -9.38
CA LEU A 181 -5.28 -0.63 -9.30
C LEU A 181 -6.45 0.31 -9.00
N TYR A 182 -6.35 1.08 -7.92
CA TYR A 182 -7.33 2.08 -7.53
C TYR A 182 -6.93 3.48 -8.03
N PHE A 183 -5.65 3.82 -7.90
CA PHE A 183 -5.14 5.15 -8.24
C PHE A 183 -3.69 5.07 -8.72
N CYS A 184 -3.33 5.87 -9.71
CA CYS A 184 -1.95 6.07 -10.16
C CYS A 184 -1.74 7.51 -10.62
N ALA A 185 -0.68 8.14 -10.14
CA ALA A 185 -0.21 9.44 -10.59
C ALA A 185 1.31 9.45 -10.80
N GLU A 186 1.77 10.24 -11.75
CA GLU A 186 3.20 10.40 -12.04
C GLU A 186 3.58 11.88 -12.12
N ARG A 187 4.82 12.18 -11.70
CA ARG A 187 5.44 13.50 -11.71
C ARG A 187 6.78 13.43 -12.45
N ALA A 188 6.97 14.33 -13.41
CA ALA A 188 8.29 14.58 -13.97
C ALA A 188 9.13 15.43 -12.98
N LYS A 189 10.47 15.32 -13.02
CA LYS A 189 11.40 15.89 -12.01
C LYS A 189 11.13 17.35 -11.60
N THR A 190 10.61 18.19 -12.50
CA THR A 190 10.34 19.63 -12.25
C THR A 190 8.88 20.03 -12.42
N SER A 191 7.96 19.06 -12.49
CA SER A 191 6.52 19.30 -12.71
C SER A 191 5.71 18.98 -11.46
N THR A 192 4.39 19.12 -11.51
CA THR A 192 3.46 18.61 -10.51
C THR A 192 3.09 17.16 -10.83
N TYR A 193 2.53 16.44 -9.86
CA TYR A 193 1.89 15.16 -10.16
C TYR A 193 0.74 15.34 -11.17
N SER A 194 0.61 14.36 -12.05
CA SER A 194 -0.48 14.25 -13.02
C SER A 194 -1.18 12.91 -12.85
N LEU A 195 -2.51 12.92 -12.88
CA LEU A 195 -3.30 11.69 -12.82
C LEU A 195 -3.01 10.83 -14.06
N LYS A 196 -2.72 9.54 -13.84
CA LYS A 196 -2.62 8.54 -14.89
C LYS A 196 -3.82 7.61 -14.91
N SER A 197 -4.31 7.21 -13.74
CA SER A 197 -5.48 6.34 -13.61
C SER A 197 -6.16 6.57 -12.28
N TYR A 198 -7.50 6.57 -12.29
CA TYR A 198 -8.33 6.55 -11.09
C TYR A 198 -9.54 5.66 -11.38
N VAL A 199 -9.64 4.53 -10.68
CA VAL A 199 -10.65 3.49 -10.91
C VAL A 199 -11.44 3.28 -9.61
N PRO A 200 -12.35 4.20 -9.26
CA PRO A 200 -13.12 4.12 -8.02
C PRO A 200 -13.97 2.84 -7.93
N GLU A 201 -14.37 2.27 -9.07
CA GLU A 201 -15.12 1.02 -9.17
C GLU A 201 -14.33 -0.19 -8.64
N ALA A 202 -13.01 -0.09 -8.47
CA ALA A 202 -12.19 -1.12 -7.84
C ALA A 202 -12.61 -1.39 -6.38
N LEU A 203 -13.21 -0.40 -5.70
CA LEU A 203 -13.80 -0.59 -4.36
C LEU A 203 -15.03 -1.49 -4.37
N VAL A 204 -15.74 -1.58 -5.50
CA VAL A 204 -16.99 -2.34 -5.60
C VAL A 204 -16.78 -3.66 -6.32
N THR A 205 -15.95 -3.70 -7.36
CA THR A 205 -15.82 -4.85 -8.27
C THR A 205 -14.41 -5.40 -8.36
N GLY A 206 -13.41 -4.69 -7.80
CA GLY A 206 -12.02 -5.12 -7.82
C GLY A 206 -11.83 -6.45 -7.09
N SER A 207 -11.07 -7.34 -7.75
CA SER A 207 -10.56 -8.57 -7.15
C SER A 207 -9.20 -8.90 -7.75
N CYS A 208 -8.31 -9.43 -6.93
CA CYS A 208 -7.04 -9.95 -7.37
C CYS A 208 -7.26 -11.13 -8.33
N THR A 209 -6.33 -11.29 -9.27
CA THR A 209 -6.27 -12.46 -10.16
C THR A 209 -4.90 -13.11 -10.05
N SER A 210 -4.82 -14.43 -10.31
CA SER A 210 -3.53 -15.10 -10.41
C SER A 210 -2.71 -14.47 -11.53
N SER A 211 -1.45 -14.14 -11.27
CA SER A 211 -0.53 -13.83 -12.37
C SER A 211 -0.30 -15.10 -13.19
N ILE A 212 -0.32 -14.95 -14.51
CA ILE A 212 0.13 -15.99 -15.46
C ILE A 212 1.65 -16.14 -15.32
#